data_AF-A0A511TCN6-F1
#
_entry.id   AF-A0A511TCN6-F1
#
_cell.length_a   1.000
_cell.length_b   1.000
_cell.length_c   1.000
_cell.angle_alpha   90.00
_cell.angle_beta   90.00
_cell.angle_gamma   90.00
#
_symmetry.space_group_name_H-M   'P 1'
#
loop_
_entity.id
_entity.type
_entity.pdbx_description
1 polymer ?
#
loop_
_entity_poly.entity_id
_entity_poly.type
_entity_poly.pdbx_seq_one_letter_code
_entity_poly.pdbx_strand_id
1 'polypeptide(L)'
;MGDWKTRLRAALKDALRDRNAAAVAVLRETLAALDNAEAADLSAAPKAVTGVVAGGVEGLGSGDVPRRLLSPEAVDALLQKELQERREAEALYVKLGKHEEAQTLRVQVELLLALRAEPTGD
;
A
#
# COMPACT_ATOMS: atom_id res chain seq x y z
N MET A 1 5.40 -9.86 -10.12
CA MET A 1 4.87 -9.50 -8.77
C MET A 1 5.93 -9.05 -7.75
N GLY A 2 7.24 -9.22 -7.99
CA GLY A 2 8.31 -8.70 -7.10
C GLY A 2 8.65 -7.22 -7.26
N ASP A 3 7.97 -6.51 -8.17
CA ASP A 3 8.41 -5.21 -8.65
C ASP A 3 8.15 -4.08 -7.64
N TRP A 4 6.92 -4.00 -7.11
CA TRP A 4 6.57 -2.92 -6.18
C TRP A 4 7.36 -2.99 -4.87
N LYS A 5 7.51 -4.18 -4.26
CA LYS A 5 8.30 -4.36 -3.02
C LYS A 5 9.76 -4.01 -3.23
N THR A 6 10.29 -4.35 -4.40
CA THR A 6 11.66 -4.03 -4.76
C THR A 6 11.84 -2.53 -4.90
N ARG A 7 10.91 -1.83 -5.56
CA ARG A 7 10.91 -0.37 -5.66
C ARG A 7 10.78 0.31 -4.31
N LEU A 8 9.84 -0.12 -3.47
CA LEU A 8 9.67 0.47 -2.13
C LEU A 8 10.90 0.24 -1.25
N ARG A 9 11.57 -0.91 -1.37
CA ARG A 9 12.87 -1.15 -0.71
C ARG A 9 14.00 -0.30 -1.30
N ALA A 10 14.03 -0.08 -2.61
CA ALA A 10 15.01 0.79 -3.27
C ALA A 10 14.83 2.25 -2.82
N ALA A 11 13.61 2.78 -2.90
CA ALA A 11 13.28 4.10 -2.40
C ALA A 11 13.57 4.25 -0.90
N LEU A 12 13.37 3.20 -0.10
CA LEU A 12 13.72 3.22 1.33
C LEU A 12 15.23 3.35 1.52
N LYS A 13 16.02 2.66 0.69
CA LYS A 13 17.48 2.77 0.73
C LYS A 13 17.95 4.18 0.36
N ASP A 14 17.33 4.80 -0.63
CA ASP A 14 17.68 6.18 -1.03
C ASP A 14 17.23 7.20 0.03
N ALA A 15 16.03 7.05 0.58
CA ALA A 15 15.55 7.88 1.69
C ALA A 15 16.46 7.78 2.94
N LEU A 16 16.99 6.59 3.24
CA LEU A 16 17.98 6.41 4.32
C LEU A 16 19.31 7.10 4.02
N ARG A 17 19.78 7.08 2.76
CA ARG A 17 21.00 7.77 2.33
C ARG A 17 20.85 9.29 2.44
N ASP A 18 19.70 9.81 2.05
CA ASP A 18 19.36 11.23 2.10
C ASP A 18 18.95 11.71 3.50
N ARG A 19 18.91 10.79 4.49
CA ARG A 19 18.48 11.04 5.88
C ARG A 19 17.09 11.67 5.96
N ASN A 20 16.22 11.35 4.99
CA ASN A 20 14.86 11.85 4.94
C ASN A 20 13.96 11.00 5.85
N ALA A 21 13.85 11.40 7.12
CA ALA A 21 13.10 10.66 8.13
C ALA A 21 11.60 10.51 7.76
N ALA A 22 11.00 11.53 7.13
CA ALA A 22 9.60 11.50 6.71
C ALA A 22 9.37 10.46 5.60
N ALA A 23 10.26 10.41 4.60
CA ALA A 23 10.19 9.39 3.55
C ALA A 23 10.42 7.99 4.11
N VAL A 24 11.41 7.82 5.00
CA VAL A 24 11.68 6.52 5.65
C VAL A 24 10.48 6.00 6.42
N ALA A 25 9.78 6.87 7.17
CA ALA A 25 8.61 6.50 7.93
C ALA A 25 7.49 5.96 7.02
N VAL A 26 7.15 6.70 5.97
CA VAL A 26 6.09 6.28 5.02
C VAL A 26 6.44 5.03 4.27
N LEU A 27 7.67 4.91 3.76
CA LEU A 27 8.06 3.72 3.00
C LEU A 27 8.02 2.45 3.85
N ARG A 28 8.37 2.55 5.14
CA ARG A 28 8.25 1.43 6.09
C ARG A 28 6.79 1.11 6.42
N GLU A 29 5.96 2.13 6.63
CA GLU A 29 4.53 1.97 6.89
C GLU A 29 3.82 1.31 5.70
N THR A 30 4.08 1.78 4.48
CA THR A 30 3.51 1.19 3.26
C THR A 30 3.98 -0.25 3.05
N LEU A 31 5.27 -0.56 3.28
CA LEU A 31 5.78 -1.93 3.24
C LEU A 31 5.03 -2.83 4.25
N ALA A 32 4.85 -2.36 5.48
CA ALA A 32 4.14 -3.11 6.53
C ALA A 32 2.66 -3.32 6.19
N ALA A 33 1.98 -2.30 5.66
CA ALA A 33 0.59 -2.40 5.22
C ALA A 33 0.41 -3.49 4.14
N LEU A 34 1.37 -3.59 3.22
CA LEU A 34 1.34 -4.58 2.17
C LEU A 34 1.71 -5.99 2.65
N ASP A 35 2.66 -6.11 3.57
CA ASP A 35 2.96 -7.39 4.24
C ASP A 35 1.73 -7.88 5.05
N ASN A 36 0.99 -6.97 5.71
CA ASN A 36 -0.26 -7.28 6.40
C ASN A 36 -1.38 -7.70 5.44
N ALA A 37 -1.53 -7.01 4.31
CA ALA A 37 -2.52 -7.34 3.29
C ALA A 37 -2.25 -8.71 2.65
N GLU A 38 -0.98 -9.07 2.39
CA GLU A 38 -0.60 -10.42 1.97
C GLU A 38 -0.93 -11.46 3.04
N ALA A 39 -0.66 -11.18 4.31
CA ALA A 39 -0.98 -12.10 5.41
C ALA A 39 -2.50 -12.31 5.57
N ALA A 40 -3.31 -11.27 5.37
CA ALA A 40 -4.77 -11.34 5.44
C ALA A 40 -5.36 -12.18 4.29
N ASP A 41 -4.85 -12.02 3.06
CA ASP A 41 -5.25 -12.82 1.90
C ASP A 41 -4.99 -14.32 2.14
N LEU A 42 -3.84 -14.66 2.73
CA LEU A 42 -3.51 -16.03 3.12
C LEU A 42 -4.45 -16.61 4.20
N SER A 43 -4.95 -15.76 5.10
CA SER A 43 -5.86 -16.17 6.18
C SER A 43 -7.32 -16.28 5.71
N ALA A 44 -7.71 -15.54 4.67
CA ALA A 44 -9.04 -15.54 4.08
C ALA A 44 -9.31 -16.74 3.15
N ALA A 45 -8.31 -17.61 2.92
CA ALA A 45 -8.52 -18.89 2.26
C ALA A 45 -9.62 -19.67 3.00
N PRO A 46 -10.71 -20.08 2.32
CA PRO A 46 -11.86 -20.64 3.00
C PRO A 46 -11.43 -21.94 3.69
N LYS A 47 -11.53 -21.98 5.02
CA LYS A 47 -11.72 -23.26 5.70
C LYS A 47 -12.97 -23.87 5.08
N ALA A 48 -12.80 -24.98 4.36
CA ALA A 48 -13.92 -25.76 3.84
C ALA A 48 -14.79 -26.21 5.03
N VAL A 49 -15.75 -25.39 5.39
CA VAL A 49 -16.83 -25.77 6.29
C VAL A 49 -17.94 -26.25 5.38
N THR A 50 -18.03 -27.57 5.25
CA THR A 50 -19.15 -28.27 4.64
C THR A 50 -20.43 -27.86 5.37
N GLY A 51 -21.23 -27.00 4.75
CA GLY A 51 -22.50 -26.55 5.31
C GLY A 51 -23.23 -25.64 4.34
N VAL A 52 -24.16 -26.23 3.58
CA VAL A 52 -25.12 -25.56 2.69
C VAL A 52 -25.84 -24.42 3.41
N VAL A 53 -25.64 -23.17 2.95
CA VAL A 53 -26.70 -22.14 2.87
C VAL A 53 -26.36 -21.18 1.71
N ALA A 54 -27.34 -20.97 0.84
CA ALA A 54 -27.29 -20.11 -0.32
C ALA A 54 -27.35 -18.62 0.05
N GLY A 55 -26.64 -17.78 -0.71
CA GLY A 55 -26.97 -16.37 -0.89
C GLY A 55 -25.79 -15.40 -0.83
N GLY A 56 -25.42 -14.86 -1.99
CA GLY A 56 -24.93 -13.48 -2.08
C GLY A 56 -23.46 -13.28 -2.49
N VAL A 57 -23.33 -12.74 -3.71
CA VAL A 57 -22.29 -11.84 -4.24
C VAL A 57 -20.82 -12.28 -4.34
N GLU A 58 -20.41 -12.34 -5.62
CA GLU A 58 -19.13 -11.95 -6.23
C GLU A 58 -17.81 -12.61 -5.80
N GLY A 59 -17.20 -13.31 -6.76
CA GLY A 59 -15.74 -13.37 -6.88
C GLY A 59 -15.04 -14.63 -6.40
N LEU A 60 -15.66 -15.82 -6.50
CA LEU A 60 -15.00 -17.09 -6.19
C LEU A 60 -14.04 -17.53 -7.31
N GLY A 61 -12.79 -17.07 -7.24
CA GLY A 61 -11.65 -17.73 -7.86
C GLY A 61 -11.16 -18.90 -7.01
N SER A 62 -11.89 -20.02 -7.07
CA SER A 62 -11.51 -21.31 -6.47
C SER A 62 -10.27 -21.90 -7.15
N GLY A 63 -9.38 -22.52 -6.36
CA GLY A 63 -8.33 -23.41 -6.86
C GLY A 63 -6.94 -23.05 -6.35
N ASP A 64 -6.47 -23.85 -5.39
CA ASP A 64 -5.07 -24.15 -5.07
C ASP A 64 -4.07 -22.98 -5.17
N VAL A 65 -3.78 -22.31 -4.05
CA VAL A 65 -2.95 -21.09 -4.08
C VAL A 65 -1.66 -21.25 -3.26
N PRO A 66 -0.55 -21.65 -3.90
CA PRO A 66 0.77 -21.39 -3.34
C PRO A 66 0.96 -19.87 -3.18
N ARG A 67 1.16 -19.39 -1.94
CA ARG A 67 1.46 -17.97 -1.58
C ARG A 67 1.06 -16.95 -2.67
N ARG A 68 -0.23 -16.58 -2.80
CA ARG A 68 -0.60 -15.51 -3.74
C ARG A 68 0.01 -14.21 -3.24
N LEU A 69 1.02 -13.74 -3.96
CA LEU A 69 1.50 -12.37 -3.88
C LEU A 69 0.33 -11.45 -4.23
N LEU A 70 0.21 -10.30 -3.55
CA LEU A 70 -0.82 -9.31 -3.85
C LEU A 70 -0.87 -9.00 -5.36
N SER A 71 -2.07 -8.97 -5.92
CA SER A 71 -2.28 -8.55 -7.30
C SER A 71 -1.82 -7.11 -7.49
N PRO A 72 -1.25 -6.73 -8.65
CA PRO A 72 -0.88 -5.35 -8.95
C PRO A 72 -2.01 -4.35 -8.69
N GLU A 73 -3.26 -4.75 -8.96
CA GLU A 73 -4.47 -3.97 -8.73
C GLU A 73 -4.75 -3.76 -7.24
N ALA A 74 -4.49 -4.77 -6.40
CA ALA A 74 -4.64 -4.66 -4.96
C ALA A 74 -3.58 -3.74 -4.35
N VAL A 75 -2.36 -3.76 -4.89
CA VAL A 75 -1.28 -2.82 -4.53
C VAL A 75 -1.66 -1.40 -4.94
N ASP A 76 -2.15 -1.19 -6.16
CA ASP A 76 -2.58 0.14 -6.61
C ASP A 76 -3.75 0.67 -5.77
N ALA A 77 -4.74 -0.17 -5.46
CA ALA A 77 -5.87 0.19 -4.60
C ALA A 77 -5.42 0.61 -3.19
N LEU A 78 -4.45 -0.10 -2.61
CA LEU A 78 -3.88 0.28 -1.31
C LEU A 78 -3.13 1.62 -1.42
N LEU A 79 -2.27 1.79 -2.41
CA LEU A 79 -1.53 3.04 -2.59
C LEU A 79 -2.45 4.23 -2.85
N GLN A 80 -3.55 4.04 -3.58
CA GLN A 80 -4.60 5.04 -3.78
C GLN A 80 -5.24 5.45 -2.46
N LYS A 81 -5.57 4.47 -1.60
CA LYS A 81 -6.10 4.73 -0.26
C LYS A 81 -5.12 5.54 0.58
N GLU A 82 -3.86 5.12 0.64
CA GLU A 82 -2.78 5.79 1.37
C GLU A 82 -2.54 7.24 0.89
N LEU A 83 -2.68 7.48 -0.42
CA LEU A 83 -2.61 8.83 -1.01
C LEU A 83 -3.80 9.70 -0.59
N GLN A 84 -5.01 9.13 -0.60
CA GLN A 84 -6.23 9.85 -0.23
C GLN A 84 -6.18 10.28 1.24
N GLU A 85 -5.83 9.37 2.15
CA GLU A 85 -5.73 9.66 3.58
C GLU A 85 -4.71 10.77 3.88
N ARG A 86 -3.55 10.76 3.20
CA ARG A 86 -2.53 11.82 3.39
C ARG A 86 -2.96 13.17 2.83
N ARG A 87 -3.69 13.21 1.71
CA ARG A 87 -4.24 14.46 1.16
C ARG A 87 -5.31 15.06 2.08
N GLU A 88 -6.15 14.23 2.67
CA GLU A 88 -7.14 14.66 3.65
C GLU A 88 -6.46 15.22 4.91
N ALA A 89 -5.44 14.54 5.42
CA ALA A 89 -4.65 15.00 6.55
C ALA A 89 -3.87 16.30 6.24
N GLU A 90 -3.31 16.45 5.03
CA GLU A 90 -2.66 17.69 4.58
C GLU A 90 -3.66 18.85 4.62
N ALA A 91 -4.83 18.68 4.02
CA ALA A 91 -5.86 19.70 3.99
C ALA A 91 -6.34 20.08 5.40
N LEU A 92 -6.43 19.11 6.31
CA LEU A 92 -6.75 19.36 7.71
C LEU A 92 -5.65 20.17 8.41
N TYR A 93 -4.38 19.81 8.26
CA TYR A 93 -3.28 20.53 8.90
C TYR A 93 -3.10 21.95 8.35
N VAL A 94 -3.33 22.16 7.05
CA VAL A 94 -3.38 23.52 6.49
C VAL A 94 -4.45 24.36 7.16
N LYS A 95 -5.66 23.82 7.36
CA LYS A 95 -6.75 24.53 8.05
C LYS A 95 -6.43 24.83 9.52
N LEU A 96 -5.62 24.00 10.16
CA LEU A 96 -5.19 24.16 11.55
C LEU A 96 -3.93 25.05 11.70
N GLY A 97 -3.39 25.60 10.61
CA GLY A 97 -2.16 26.41 10.63
C GLY A 97 -0.86 25.61 10.84
N LYS A 98 -0.95 24.28 10.77
CA LYS A 98 0.14 23.32 10.96
C LYS A 98 0.91 23.11 9.66
N HIS A 99 1.56 24.16 9.20
CA HIS A 99 2.18 24.19 7.86
C HIS A 99 3.37 23.23 7.72
N GLU A 100 4.13 22.98 8.78
CA GLU A 100 5.26 22.03 8.75
C GLU A 100 4.77 20.58 8.62
N GLU A 101 3.74 20.18 9.37
CA GLU A 101 3.12 18.86 9.23
C GLU A 101 2.46 18.69 7.85
N ALA A 102 1.79 19.73 7.33
CA ALA A 102 1.22 19.70 5.99
C ALA A 102 2.30 19.56 4.90
N GLN A 103 3.43 20.27 5.00
CA GLN A 103 4.56 20.11 4.08
C GLN A 103 5.14 18.70 4.15
N THR A 104 5.24 18.13 5.35
CA THR A 104 5.69 16.75 5.53
C THR A 104 4.77 15.77 4.79
N LEU A 105 3.45 15.91 4.93
CA LEU A 105 2.49 15.07 4.21
C LEU A 105 2.54 15.26 2.70
N ARG A 106 2.76 16.49 2.22
CA ARG A 106 2.93 16.76 0.78
C ARG A 106 4.11 16.00 0.19
N VAL A 107 5.27 16.05 0.84
CA VAL A 107 6.46 15.30 0.41
C VAL A 107 6.18 13.79 0.35
N GLN A 108 5.42 13.28 1.33
CA GLN A 108 5.01 11.87 1.34
C GLN A 108 4.07 11.52 0.17
N VAL A 109 3.10 12.38 -0.14
CA VAL A 109 2.18 12.21 -1.28
C VAL A 109 2.94 12.22 -2.60
N GLU A 110 3.87 13.16 -2.79
CA GLU A 110 4.70 13.25 -4.00
C GLU A 110 5.56 11.99 -4.18
N LEU A 111 6.15 11.48 -3.10
CA LEU A 111 6.92 10.25 -3.11
C LEU A 111 6.08 9.04 -3.53
N LEU A 112 4.87 8.89 -2.97
CA LEU A 112 3.97 7.79 -3.32
C LEU A 112 3.45 7.90 -4.77
N LEU A 113 3.23 9.11 -5.28
CA LEU A 113 2.87 9.34 -6.68
C LEU A 113 4.02 8.97 -7.63
N ALA A 114 5.25 9.37 -7.30
CA ALA A 114 6.43 9.02 -8.10
C ALA A 114 6.60 7.50 -8.21
N LEU A 115 6.44 6.78 -7.08
CA LEU A 115 6.49 5.33 -7.04
C LEU A 115 5.43 4.63 -7.92
N ARG A 116 4.25 5.25 -8.08
CA ARG A 116 3.18 4.74 -8.96
C ARG A 116 3.37 5.10 -10.42
N ALA A 117 4.00 6.24 -10.69
CA ALA A 117 4.16 6.77 -12.04
C ALA A 117 5.31 6.10 -12.81
N GLU A 118 6.29 5.50 -12.13
CA GLU A 118 7.34 4.74 -12.82
C GLU A 118 6.76 3.45 -13.44
N PRO A 119 6.64 3.36 -14.77
CA PRO A 119 6.21 2.13 -15.42
C PRO A 119 7.27 1.06 -15.12
N THR A 120 6.82 -0.18 -14.89
CA THR A 120 7.68 -1.36 -15.00
C THR A 120 8.33 -1.37 -16.37
N GLY A 121 9.53 -0.84 -16.45
CA GLY A 121 10.42 -0.93 -17.61
C GLY A 121 11.46 -2.01 -17.35
N ASP A 122 11.09 -3.25 -17.64
CA ASP A 122 11.76 -4.15 -18.60
C ASP A 122 10.87 -5.38 -18.83
#